data_AF-A0A654BUF1-F1
#
_entry.id   AF-A0A654BUF1-F1
#
_cell.length_a   1.000
_cell.length_b   1.000
_cell.length_c   1.000
_cell.angle_alpha   90.00
_cell.angle_beta   90.00
_cell.angle_gamma   90.00
#
_symmetry.space_group_name_H-M   'P 1'
#
loop_
_entity.id
_entity.type
_entity.pdbx_description
1 polymer ?
#
loop_
_entity_poly.entity_id
_entity_poly.type
_entity_poly.pdbx_seq_one_letter_code
_entity_poly.pdbx_strand_id
1 'polypeptide(L)'
;MSALKLPRAIRLDPSDSFVFRKAAEAGEWLVTGSFLFTPESVAELDTKGRVAFRSGFLGIDSFGWSTLAVVTEVTVEERQEAVAQLATQLVDKLGAPDLAAARAAAEEEIAFAASLCDHPAQTLLALHRTLDDGEIRERFRTLMPRGDTPKDAFRAFEFVETDGEDEPQEQVDLMQLIKDAPR
;
A
#
# COMPACT_ATOMS: atom_id res chain seq x y z
N MET A 1 9.29 -23.27 -15.91
CA MET A 1 9.76 -22.69 -14.63
C MET A 1 9.00 -21.39 -14.45
N SER A 2 8.35 -21.15 -13.30
CA SER A 2 7.72 -19.84 -13.07
C SER A 2 8.83 -18.80 -12.97
N ALA A 3 8.67 -17.66 -13.65
CA ALA A 3 9.62 -16.54 -13.53
C ALA A 3 9.53 -15.95 -12.12
N LEU A 4 10.68 -15.59 -11.53
CA LEU A 4 10.73 -14.87 -10.26
C LEU A 4 10.10 -13.48 -10.45
N LYS A 5 9.28 -13.05 -9.48
CA LYS A 5 8.58 -11.78 -9.53
C LYS A 5 8.62 -11.08 -8.18
N LEU A 6 8.68 -9.76 -8.22
CA LEU A 6 8.60 -8.89 -7.05
C LEU A 6 7.63 -7.72 -7.30
N PRO A 7 7.05 -7.16 -6.23
CA PRO A 7 6.25 -5.96 -6.34
C PRO A 7 7.18 -4.76 -6.57
N ARG A 8 6.83 -3.93 -7.54
CA ARG A 8 7.58 -2.73 -7.90
C ARG A 8 6.68 -1.50 -7.77
N ALA A 9 7.22 -0.39 -7.28
CA ALA A 9 6.46 0.84 -7.11
C ALA A 9 5.97 1.37 -8.44
N ILE A 10 4.70 1.76 -8.49
CA ILE A 10 4.10 2.44 -9.65
C ILE A 10 3.32 3.66 -9.17
N ARG A 11 3.55 4.79 -9.84
CA ARG A 11 2.77 6.01 -9.62
C ARG A 11 1.86 6.22 -10.82
N LEU A 12 0.56 5.96 -10.65
CA LEU A 12 -0.45 6.24 -11.68
C LEU A 12 -0.72 7.74 -11.81
N ASP A 13 -0.54 8.46 -10.70
CA ASP A 13 -0.72 9.90 -10.56
C ASP A 13 0.16 10.38 -9.36
N PRO A 14 0.27 11.69 -9.09
CA PRO A 14 1.15 12.20 -8.03
C PRO A 14 0.60 12.04 -6.59
N SER A 15 -0.54 11.38 -6.37
CA SER A 15 -1.23 11.26 -5.07
C SER A 15 -0.34 10.77 -3.94
N ASP A 16 0.54 9.80 -4.20
CA ASP A 16 1.47 9.26 -3.20
C ASP A 16 2.29 10.38 -2.53
N SER A 17 2.70 11.40 -3.27
CA SER A 17 3.47 12.54 -2.75
C SER A 17 2.67 13.47 -1.83
N PHE A 18 1.34 13.48 -1.97
CA PHE A 18 0.46 14.29 -1.15
C PHE A 18 0.05 13.56 0.14
N VAL A 19 -0.18 12.25 0.05
CA VAL A 19 -0.73 11.45 1.17
C VAL A 19 0.34 10.88 2.09
N PHE A 20 1.54 10.57 1.59
CA PHE A 20 2.64 10.09 2.42
C PHE A 20 3.56 11.23 2.87
N ARG A 21 4.33 11.01 3.94
CA ARG A 21 5.43 11.91 4.30
C ARG A 21 6.58 11.80 3.30
N LYS A 22 6.87 10.56 2.92
CA LYS A 22 7.85 10.20 1.90
C LYS A 22 7.19 9.19 0.98
N ALA A 23 7.03 9.55 -0.28
CA ALA A 23 6.56 8.63 -1.30
C ALA A 23 7.74 7.78 -1.80
N ALA A 24 7.47 6.51 -2.10
CA ALA A 24 8.41 5.64 -2.81
C ALA A 24 8.56 6.11 -4.26
N GLU A 25 9.77 6.14 -4.78
CA GLU A 25 10.07 6.48 -6.17
C GLU A 25 9.53 5.42 -7.11
N ALA A 26 9.04 5.85 -8.27
CA ALA A 26 8.50 4.91 -9.25
C ALA A 26 9.61 3.97 -9.75
N GLY A 27 9.34 2.66 -9.78
CA GLY A 27 10.28 1.65 -10.23
C GLY A 27 11.14 1.01 -9.14
N GLU A 28 11.14 1.50 -7.90
CA GLU A 28 11.87 0.82 -6.81
C GLU A 28 11.15 -0.45 -6.36
N TRP A 29 11.90 -1.42 -5.84
CA TRP A 29 11.36 -2.66 -5.28
C TRP A 29 10.61 -2.38 -3.98
N LEU A 30 9.51 -3.12 -3.78
CA LEU A 30 8.64 -2.96 -2.62
C LEU A 30 8.67 -4.20 -1.72
N VAL A 31 8.43 -3.97 -0.44
CA VAL A 31 7.95 -4.97 0.52
C VAL A 31 6.65 -4.45 1.17
N THR A 32 5.98 -5.26 1.98
CA THR A 32 4.79 -4.77 2.69
C THR A 32 5.17 -3.69 3.70
N GLY A 33 6.30 -3.84 4.40
CA GLY A 33 6.74 -2.92 5.44
C GLY A 33 5.98 -3.10 6.76
N SER A 34 5.35 -4.27 6.96
CA SER A 34 4.52 -4.57 8.12
C SER A 34 5.31 -4.55 9.43
N PHE A 35 6.60 -4.90 9.38
CA PHE A 35 7.54 -4.83 10.49
C PHE A 35 7.73 -3.42 11.08
N LEU A 36 7.25 -2.36 10.42
CA LEU A 36 7.28 -0.99 10.94
C LEU A 36 6.10 -0.67 11.88
N PHE A 37 5.14 -1.57 12.03
CA PHE A 37 3.93 -1.34 12.82
C PHE A 37 3.80 -2.38 13.92
N THR A 38 3.47 -1.91 15.12
CA THR A 38 2.98 -2.76 16.21
C THR A 38 1.57 -2.30 16.59
N PRO A 39 0.73 -3.15 17.18
CA PRO A 39 -0.60 -2.75 17.64
C PRO A 39 -0.60 -1.48 18.49
N GLU A 40 0.41 -1.32 19.35
CA GLU A 40 0.57 -0.15 20.21
C GLU A 40 0.96 1.10 19.42
N SER A 41 1.91 0.98 18.48
CA SER A 41 2.39 2.14 17.72
C SER A 41 1.33 2.70 16.78
N VAL A 42 0.41 1.86 16.30
CA VAL A 42 -0.68 2.28 15.40
C VAL A 42 -1.60 3.32 16.06
N ALA A 43 -1.84 3.21 17.36
CA ALA A 43 -2.68 4.17 18.10
C ALA A 43 -2.07 5.58 18.18
N GLU A 44 -0.75 5.68 18.07
CA GLU A 44 0.01 6.93 18.19
C GLU A 44 0.31 7.58 16.82
N LEU A 45 -0.01 6.89 15.72
CA LEU A 45 0.22 7.40 14.37
C LEU A 45 -0.57 8.68 14.13
N ASP A 46 0.10 9.68 13.55
CA ASP A 46 -0.55 10.86 13.00
C ASP A 46 -1.29 10.54 11.69
N THR A 47 -1.95 11.54 11.09
CA THR A 47 -2.79 11.32 9.90
C THR A 47 -2.04 10.67 8.74
N LYS A 48 -0.83 11.14 8.41
CA LYS A 48 -0.05 10.54 7.31
C LYS A 48 0.53 9.17 7.68
N GLY A 49 0.86 8.93 8.96
CA GLY A 49 1.26 7.61 9.46
C GLY A 49 0.14 6.59 9.35
N ARG A 50 -1.10 6.99 9.67
CA ARG A 50 -2.29 6.13 9.49
C ARG A 50 -2.55 5.77 8.02
N VAL A 51 -2.25 6.67 7.08
CA VAL A 51 -2.35 6.35 5.64
C VAL A 51 -1.29 5.33 5.22
N ALA A 52 -0.05 5.50 5.68
CA ALA A 52 1.03 4.52 5.45
C ALA A 52 0.68 3.15 6.02
N PHE A 53 0.21 3.07 7.26
CA PHE A 53 -0.28 1.84 7.86
C PHE A 53 -1.37 1.19 7.00
N ARG A 54 -2.44 1.95 6.72
CA ARG A 54 -3.65 1.43 6.09
C ARG A 54 -3.44 0.92 4.67
N SER A 55 -2.55 1.52 3.89
CA SER A 55 -2.46 1.22 2.45
C SER A 55 -1.08 1.37 1.82
N GLY A 56 -0.01 1.45 2.62
CA GLY A 56 1.35 1.61 2.10
C GLY A 56 2.10 0.30 1.95
N PHE A 57 2.66 0.08 0.75
CA PHE A 57 3.85 -0.75 0.55
C PHE A 57 5.10 0.10 0.77
N LEU A 58 6.16 -0.50 1.32
CA LEU A 58 7.41 0.18 1.62
C LEU A 58 8.42 0.00 0.49
N GLY A 59 8.96 1.10 -0.04
CA GLY A 59 10.08 1.12 -0.98
C GLY A 59 11.40 0.83 -0.29
N ILE A 60 12.20 -0.06 -0.87
CA ILE A 60 13.46 -0.52 -0.29
C ILE A 60 14.52 0.59 -0.35
N ASP A 61 14.66 1.28 -1.48
CA ASP A 61 15.71 2.27 -1.67
C ASP A 61 15.40 3.57 -0.91
N SER A 62 14.17 4.05 -1.07
CA SER A 62 13.76 5.31 -0.49
C SER A 62 13.32 5.17 0.96
N PHE A 63 12.90 3.99 1.42
CA PHE A 63 12.15 3.84 2.67
C PHE A 63 10.89 4.74 2.71
N GLY A 64 10.33 5.00 1.53
CA GLY A 64 9.08 5.73 1.30
C GLY A 64 7.92 4.77 1.05
N TRP A 65 6.72 5.31 0.92
CA TRP A 65 5.50 4.52 0.76
C TRP A 65 4.91 4.64 -0.64
N SER A 66 4.38 3.53 -1.17
CA SER A 66 3.54 3.54 -2.36
C SER A 66 2.17 2.94 -2.06
N THR A 67 1.12 3.53 -2.63
CA THR A 67 -0.25 2.99 -2.50
C THR A 67 -0.45 1.72 -3.33
N LEU A 68 0.28 1.56 -4.43
CA LEU A 68 0.13 0.47 -5.37
C LEU A 68 1.48 -0.14 -5.73
N ALA A 69 1.48 -1.46 -5.93
CA ALA A 69 2.59 -2.15 -6.55
C ALA A 69 2.17 -2.72 -7.90
N VAL A 70 3.15 -2.96 -8.77
CA VAL A 70 2.95 -3.74 -10.00
C VAL A 70 3.82 -4.99 -9.97
N VAL A 71 3.22 -6.14 -10.28
CA VAL A 71 3.92 -7.41 -10.40
C VAL A 71 4.91 -7.33 -11.55
N THR A 72 6.20 -7.45 -11.24
CA THR A 72 7.30 -7.29 -12.20
C THR A 72 8.21 -8.51 -12.13
N GLU A 73 8.60 -9.04 -13.28
CA GLU A 73 9.61 -10.09 -13.36
C GLU A 73 10.96 -9.57 -12.88
N VAL A 74 11.71 -10.43 -12.21
CA VAL A 74 13.00 -10.09 -11.62
C VAL A 74 14.01 -11.21 -11.87
N THR A 75 15.27 -10.86 -12.05
CA THR A 75 16.38 -11.81 -12.09
C THR A 75 16.77 -12.29 -10.68
N VAL A 76 17.57 -13.34 -10.61
CA VAL A 76 18.08 -13.83 -9.31
C VAL A 76 19.00 -12.77 -8.68
N GLU A 77 19.78 -12.09 -9.52
CA GLU A 77 20.73 -11.05 -9.14
C GLU A 77 20.01 -9.81 -8.58
N GLU A 78 18.99 -9.31 -9.26
CA GLU A 78 18.17 -8.18 -8.78
C GLU A 78 17.45 -8.53 -7.47
N ARG A 79 16.97 -9.76 -7.31
CA ARG A 79 16.39 -10.21 -6.03
C ARG A 79 17.42 -10.21 -4.90
N GLN A 80 18.64 -10.68 -5.17
CA GLN A 80 19.73 -10.68 -4.18
C GLN A 80 20.16 -9.26 -3.80
N GLU A 81 20.16 -8.34 -4.78
CA GLU A 81 20.42 -6.92 -4.54
C GLU A 81 19.33 -6.28 -3.67
N ALA A 82 18.06 -6.52 -3.96
CA ALA A 82 16.95 -6.03 -3.14
C ALA A 82 17.03 -6.52 -1.68
N VAL A 83 17.42 -7.78 -1.46
CA VAL A 83 17.71 -8.33 -0.12
C VAL A 83 18.85 -7.57 0.55
N ALA A 84 19.96 -7.34 -0.14
CA ALA A 84 21.13 -6.67 0.42
C ALA A 84 20.83 -5.19 0.77
N GLN A 85 20.10 -4.50 -0.09
CA GLN A 85 19.65 -3.13 0.13
C GLN A 85 18.70 -3.05 1.33
N LEU A 86 17.69 -3.92 1.40
CA LEU A 86 16.76 -3.95 2.54
C LEU A 86 17.51 -4.25 3.85
N ALA A 87 18.43 -5.22 3.86
CA ALA A 87 19.25 -5.52 5.03
C ALA A 87 20.03 -4.29 5.52
N THR A 88 20.60 -3.50 4.59
CA THR A 88 21.29 -2.25 4.91
C THR A 88 20.34 -1.23 5.54
N GLN A 89 19.12 -1.08 4.99
CA GLN A 89 18.11 -0.18 5.56
C GLN A 89 17.65 -0.62 6.94
N LEU A 90 17.51 -1.93 7.20
CA LEU A 90 17.13 -2.44 8.52
C LEU A 90 18.18 -2.10 9.58
N VAL A 91 19.47 -2.15 9.23
CA VAL A 91 20.55 -1.68 10.11
C VAL A 91 20.47 -0.16 10.29
N ASP A 92 20.47 0.59 9.19
CA ASP A 92 20.61 2.05 9.19
C ASP A 92 19.39 2.79 9.78
N LYS A 93 18.18 2.24 9.59
CA LYS A 93 16.92 2.89 9.98
C LYS A 93 16.33 2.32 11.24
N LEU A 94 16.47 1.00 11.45
CA LEU A 94 15.82 0.30 12.56
C LEU A 94 16.79 -0.22 13.61
N GLY A 95 18.10 -0.10 13.39
CA GLY A 95 19.12 -0.48 14.36
C GLY A 95 19.23 -2.00 14.54
N ALA A 96 19.04 -2.77 13.46
CA ALA A 96 19.32 -4.21 13.50
C ALA A 96 20.76 -4.46 14.02
N PRO A 97 20.96 -5.49 14.86
CA PRO A 97 22.20 -5.64 15.65
C PRO A 97 23.44 -5.89 14.80
N ASP A 98 23.27 -6.62 13.70
CA ASP A 98 24.31 -6.86 12.70
C ASP A 98 23.69 -7.14 11.33
N LEU A 99 24.53 -7.12 10.30
CA LEU A 99 24.11 -7.33 8.92
C LEU A 99 23.59 -8.76 8.66
N ALA A 100 24.05 -9.76 9.41
CA ALA A 100 23.60 -11.14 9.21
C ALA A 100 22.16 -11.32 9.69
N ALA A 101 21.82 -10.79 10.86
CA ALA A 101 20.47 -10.74 11.39
C ALA A 101 19.55 -9.91 10.47
N ALA A 102 20.01 -8.74 10.02
CA ALA A 102 19.27 -7.90 9.08
C ALA A 102 19.02 -8.61 7.75
N ARG A 103 20.00 -9.36 7.26
CA ARG A 103 19.87 -10.13 6.02
C ARG A 103 18.84 -11.23 6.13
N ALA A 104 18.83 -11.98 7.23
CA ALA A 104 17.82 -13.03 7.45
C ALA A 104 16.40 -12.44 7.43
N ALA A 105 16.17 -11.34 8.15
CA ALA A 105 14.89 -10.62 8.13
C ALA A 105 14.54 -10.11 6.72
N ALA A 106 15.49 -9.51 6.01
CA ALA A 106 15.27 -9.03 4.65
C ALA A 106 14.92 -10.17 3.66
N GLU A 107 15.51 -11.36 3.82
CA GLU A 107 15.20 -12.53 3.00
C GLU A 107 13.76 -13.01 3.21
N GLU A 108 13.26 -12.99 4.45
CA GLU A 108 11.87 -13.31 4.80
C GLU A 108 10.90 -12.29 4.19
N GLU A 109 11.18 -10.99 4.34
CA GLU A 109 10.35 -9.92 3.79
C GLU A 109 10.27 -9.95 2.26
N ILE A 110 11.41 -10.18 1.58
CA ILE A 110 11.46 -10.32 0.12
C ILE A 110 10.74 -11.60 -0.34
N ALA A 111 10.86 -12.71 0.41
CA ALA A 111 10.14 -13.94 0.10
C ALA A 111 8.63 -13.74 0.26
N PHE A 112 8.18 -13.06 1.31
CA PHE A 112 6.76 -12.72 1.50
C PHE A 112 6.26 -11.81 0.38
N ALA A 113 7.00 -10.75 0.04
CA ALA A 113 6.67 -9.86 -1.07
C ALA A 113 6.56 -10.60 -2.42
N ALA A 114 7.46 -11.56 -2.67
CA ALA A 114 7.38 -12.43 -3.85
C ALA A 114 6.14 -13.34 -3.84
N SER A 115 5.71 -13.83 -2.67
CA SER A 115 4.50 -14.66 -2.55
C SER A 115 3.22 -13.91 -2.95
N LEU A 116 3.20 -12.58 -2.81
CA LEU A 116 2.08 -11.73 -3.27
C LEU A 116 2.02 -11.58 -4.79
N CYS A 117 3.05 -12.04 -5.51
CA CYS A 117 3.22 -11.85 -6.94
C CYS A 117 2.91 -13.11 -7.77
N ASP A 118 2.16 -14.06 -7.21
CA ASP A 118 1.63 -15.24 -7.95
C ASP A 118 0.46 -14.85 -8.89
N HIS A 119 0.75 -13.88 -9.75
CA HIS A 119 -0.16 -13.26 -10.69
C HIS A 119 0.59 -12.94 -12.00
N PRO A 120 -0.11 -12.68 -13.12
CA PRO A 120 0.53 -12.21 -14.34
C PRO A 120 1.35 -10.93 -14.11
N ALA A 121 2.47 -10.78 -14.82
CA ALA A 121 3.20 -9.51 -14.83
C ALA A 121 2.28 -8.36 -15.25
N GLN A 122 2.55 -7.15 -14.78
CA GLN A 122 1.69 -5.96 -14.94
C GLN A 122 0.37 -5.99 -14.15
N THR A 123 0.12 -7.02 -13.33
CA THR A 123 -0.99 -6.99 -12.37
C THR A 123 -0.71 -5.98 -11.28
N LEU A 124 -1.67 -5.09 -10.98
CA LEU A 124 -1.54 -4.15 -9.88
C LEU A 124 -1.94 -4.81 -8.57
N LEU A 125 -1.22 -4.52 -7.50
CA LEU A 125 -1.50 -4.97 -6.14
C LEU A 125 -1.83 -3.76 -5.27
N ALA A 126 -2.83 -3.92 -4.42
CA ALA A 126 -3.14 -2.98 -3.34
C ALA A 126 -3.16 -3.72 -2.01
N LEU A 127 -2.66 -3.04 -0.98
CA LEU A 127 -2.65 -3.51 0.39
C LEU A 127 -3.66 -2.73 1.21
N HIS A 128 -4.34 -3.43 2.11
CA HIS A 128 -5.17 -2.83 3.12
C HIS A 128 -4.88 -3.43 4.49
N ARG A 129 -4.60 -2.58 5.48
CA ARG A 129 -4.41 -3.00 6.88
C ARG A 129 -5.51 -2.43 7.78
N THR A 130 -5.96 -3.25 8.72
CA THR A 130 -6.82 -2.87 9.84
C THR A 130 -6.17 -3.29 11.16
N LEU A 131 -6.52 -2.60 12.24
CA LEU A 131 -6.21 -3.01 13.61
C LEU A 131 -7.53 -3.43 14.26
N ASP A 132 -7.74 -4.75 14.36
CA ASP A 132 -8.97 -5.34 14.88
C ASP A 132 -8.62 -6.19 16.11
N ASP A 133 -9.27 -5.94 17.24
CA ASP A 133 -9.02 -6.64 18.51
C ASP A 133 -7.55 -6.70 18.97
N GLY A 134 -6.77 -5.65 18.66
CA GLY A 134 -5.35 -5.58 18.99
C GLY A 134 -4.43 -6.35 18.03
N GLU A 135 -4.97 -6.90 16.94
CA GLU A 135 -4.22 -7.59 15.90
C GLU A 135 -4.23 -6.80 14.60
N ILE A 136 -3.07 -6.73 13.94
CA ILE A 136 -2.98 -6.16 12.59
C ILE A 136 -3.43 -7.22 11.60
N ARG A 137 -4.47 -6.90 10.81
CA ARG A 137 -4.97 -7.75 9.73
C ARG A 137 -4.63 -7.14 8.38
N GLU A 138 -4.12 -7.97 7.49
CA GLU A 138 -3.70 -7.55 6.16
C GLU A 138 -4.56 -8.21 5.08
N ARG A 139 -4.96 -7.42 4.10
CA ARG A 139 -5.68 -7.87 2.92
C ARG A 139 -4.97 -7.37 1.68
N PHE A 140 -4.62 -8.29 0.80
CA PHE A 140 -4.02 -8.02 -0.50
C PHE A 140 -5.07 -8.23 -1.58
N ARG A 141 -5.16 -7.30 -2.53
CA ARG A 141 -6.08 -7.41 -3.66
C ARG A 141 -5.36 -7.08 -4.96
N THR A 142 -5.70 -7.81 -6.01
CA THR A 142 -5.27 -7.51 -7.37
C THR A 142 -6.23 -6.53 -8.02
N LEU A 143 -5.72 -5.52 -8.70
CA LEU A 143 -6.51 -4.64 -9.58
C LEU A 143 -6.15 -5.00 -11.01
N MET A 144 -7.14 -5.44 -11.79
CA MET A 144 -6.99 -5.61 -13.23
C MET A 144 -7.41 -4.30 -13.90
N PRO A 145 -6.61 -3.75 -14.84
CA PRO A 145 -7.11 -2.75 -15.76
C PRO A 145 -8.37 -3.31 -16.43
N ARG A 146 -9.50 -2.61 -16.34
CA ARG A 146 -10.70 -2.99 -17.10
C ARG A 146 -10.29 -3.04 -18.57
N GLY A 147 -10.29 -4.23 -19.17
CA GLY A 147 -10.03 -4.39 -20.59
C GLY A 147 -10.98 -3.51 -21.39
N ASP A 148 -10.44 -2.76 -22.35
CA ASP A 148 -11.17 -2.04 -23.39
C ASP A 148 -12.36 -1.16 -22.95
N THR A 149 -12.23 -0.47 -21.81
CA THR A 149 -13.12 0.66 -21.52
C THR A 149 -12.49 1.94 -22.10
N PRO A 150 -13.22 2.74 -22.91
CA PRO A 150 -12.68 3.96 -23.51
C PRO A 150 -12.00 4.86 -22.47
N LYS A 151 -10.92 5.55 -22.87
CA LYS A 151 -10.06 6.40 -22.01
C LYS A 151 -10.80 7.49 -21.22
N ASP A 152 -12.08 7.72 -21.49
CA ASP A 152 -12.94 8.70 -20.80
C ASP A 152 -13.70 8.11 -19.59
N ALA A 153 -13.51 6.83 -19.26
CA ALA A 153 -14.26 6.14 -18.20
C ALA A 153 -13.50 5.92 -16.88
N PHE A 154 -12.45 6.69 -16.59
CA PHE A 154 -11.94 6.80 -15.21
C PHE A 154 -12.93 7.57 -14.33
N ARG A 155 -14.06 6.94 -13.97
CA ARG A 155 -14.86 7.37 -12.82
C ARG A 155 -14.26 6.71 -11.58
N ALA A 156 -13.55 7.50 -10.78
CA ALA A 156 -12.98 7.08 -9.49
C ALA A 156 -14.04 6.69 -8.44
N PHE A 157 -15.33 6.85 -8.75
CA PHE A 157 -16.45 6.46 -7.92
C PHE A 157 -17.45 5.66 -8.76
N GLU A 158 -17.65 4.40 -8.39
CA GLU A 158 -18.76 3.58 -8.84
C GLU A 158 -19.78 3.60 -7.69
N PHE A 159 -20.87 4.34 -7.88
CA PHE A 159 -22.00 4.27 -6.95
C PHE A 159 -22.69 2.93 -7.19
N VAL A 160 -22.60 2.04 -6.20
CA VAL A 160 -23.40 0.83 -6.16
C VAL A 160 -24.77 1.24 -5.61
N GLU A 161 -25.78 1.27 -6.46
CA GLU A 161 -27.17 1.32 -5.98
C GLU A 161 -27.44 -0.03 -5.30
N THR A 162 -27.53 -0.02 -3.97
CA THR A 162 -28.03 -1.15 -3.20
C THR A 162 -29.55 -1.18 -3.32
N ASP A 163 -30.07 -2.17 -4.06
CA ASP A 163 -31.49 -2.51 -4.02
C ASP A 163 -31.83 -3.09 -2.63
N GLY A 164 -32.46 -2.24 -1.80
CA GLY A 164 -33.34 -2.67 -0.71
C GLY A 164 -32.71 -2.72 0.68
N GLU A 165 -32.89 -1.63 1.44
CA GLU A 165 -33.54 -1.64 2.75
C GLU A 165 -34.01 -0.20 3.04
N ASP A 166 -35.28 -0.04 3.42
CA ASP A 166 -35.94 1.24 3.69
C ASP A 166 -35.27 1.96 4.89
N GLU A 167 -34.21 2.75 4.63
CA GLU A 167 -33.82 3.81 5.55
C GLU A 167 -34.66 5.07 5.27
N PRO A 168 -35.27 5.70 6.29
CA PRO A 168 -36.01 6.93 6.08
C PRO A 168 -35.04 8.01 5.58
N GLN A 169 -35.21 8.43 4.33
CA GLN A 169 -34.48 9.54 3.75
C GLN A 169 -34.80 10.80 4.55
N GLU A 170 -33.86 11.22 5.40
CA GLU A 170 -33.95 12.50 6.10
C GLU A 170 -33.77 13.61 5.04
N GLN A 171 -34.87 14.17 4.56
CA GLN A 171 -34.85 15.31 3.65
C GLN A 171 -34.38 16.54 4.42
N VAL A 172 -33.10 16.87 4.29
CA VAL A 172 -32.54 18.09 4.85
C VAL A 172 -32.86 19.27 3.91
N ASP A 173 -33.73 20.17 4.36
CA ASP A 173 -33.99 21.43 3.64
C ASP A 173 -32.80 22.39 3.80
N LEU A 174 -31.92 22.36 2.79
CA LEU A 174 -30.72 23.21 2.72
C LEU A 174 -31.04 24.72 2.80
N MET A 175 -32.26 25.14 2.44
CA MET A 175 -32.66 26.55 2.51
C MET A 175 -33.04 27.00 3.92
N GLN A 176 -33.37 26.07 4.84
CA GLN A 176 -33.58 26.38 6.26
C GLN A 176 -32.26 26.55 7.01
N LEU A 177 -31.25 25.71 6.75
CA LEU A 177 -29.93 25.78 7.41
C LEU A 177 -29.20 27.11 7.17
N ILE A 178 -29.45 27.76 6.02
CA ILE A 178 -28.86 29.07 5.69
C ILE A 178 -29.54 30.22 6.44
N LYS A 179 -30.82 30.06 6.84
CA LYS A 179 -31.56 31.07 7.60
C LYS A 179 -31.24 31.06 9.09
N ASP A 180 -30.87 29.90 9.64
CA ASP A 180 -30.61 29.71 11.07
C ASP A 180 -29.13 29.86 11.46
N ALA A 181 -28.27 30.23 10.51
CA ALA A 181 -26.90 30.60 10.84
C ALA A 181 -26.89 31.89 11.70
N PRO A 182 -26.37 31.85 12.94
CA PRO A 182 -26.23 33.07 13.73
C PRO A 182 -25.28 34.03 13.02
N ARG A 183 -25.71 35.29 12.89
CA ARG A 183 -24.90 36.38 12.32
C ARG A 183 -23.67 36.68 13.15
#